data_AF-A0A2L2Z072-F1
#
_entry.id   AF-A0A2L2Z072-F1
#
_cell.length_a   1.000
_cell.length_b   1.000
_cell.length_c   1.000
_cell.angle_alpha   90.00
_cell.angle_beta   90.00
_cell.angle_gamma   90.00
#
_symmetry.space_group_name_H-M   'P 1'
#
loop_
_entity.id
_entity.type
_entity.pdbx_description
1 polymer ?
#
loop_
_entity_poly.entity_id
_entity_poly.type
_entity_poly.pdbx_seq_one_letter_code
_entity_poly.pdbx_strand_id
1 'polypeptide(L)'
;LERMDEGSRREDLAVHVRREHVFEDSFRELHRRTPEEWKNRFYIVFEGEEGQDAGGLLREWYTIISREIFNPMYALFTTSPGDRVTYMINSSSHCNSNHLSYFKFVGRVIAKAVYDNKLLES
;
A
#
# COMPACT_ATOMS: atom_id res chain seq x y z
N LEU A 1 -0.55 18.40 11.78
CA LEU A 1 -0.75 17.87 10.42
C LEU A 1 -1.45 18.87 9.49
N GLU A 2 -2.36 19.72 9.98
CA GLU A 2 -3.15 20.66 9.16
C GLU A 2 -2.33 21.75 8.45
N ARG A 3 -1.16 22.14 8.98
CA ARG A 3 -0.31 23.20 8.42
C ARG A 3 0.49 22.82 7.16
N MET A 4 0.48 21.56 6.72
CA MET A 4 1.30 21.11 5.58
C MET A 4 0.55 21.08 4.23
N ASP A 5 -0.75 21.37 4.22
CA ASP A 5 -1.63 21.18 3.05
C ASP A 5 -2.17 22.50 2.45
N GLU A 6 -1.71 23.66 2.95
CA GLU A 6 -2.28 24.98 2.65
C GLU A 6 -2.05 25.51 1.21
N GLY A 7 -1.54 24.71 0.26
CA GLY A 7 -1.18 25.22 -1.07
C GLY A 7 -1.30 24.29 -2.27
N SER A 8 -1.66 23.02 -2.11
CA SER A 8 -1.72 22.07 -3.24
C SER A 8 -3.12 21.50 -3.41
N ARG A 9 -3.75 21.79 -4.55
CA ARG A 9 -4.96 21.06 -4.97
C ARG A 9 -4.56 19.61 -5.22
N ARG A 10 -5.08 18.69 -4.41
CA ARG A 10 -4.89 17.25 -4.62
C ARG A 10 -5.55 16.85 -5.94
N GLU A 11 -4.75 16.28 -6.83
CA GLU A 11 -5.26 15.69 -8.07
C GLU A 11 -5.71 14.24 -7.80
N ASP A 12 -6.53 13.70 -8.70
CA ASP A 12 -6.87 12.28 -8.69
C ASP A 12 -5.78 11.51 -9.45
N LEU A 13 -5.24 10.47 -8.81
CA LEU A 13 -4.22 9.57 -9.37
C LEU A 13 -4.83 8.19 -9.53
N ALA A 14 -5.01 7.76 -10.79
CA ALA A 14 -5.48 6.42 -11.09
C ALA A 14 -4.40 5.37 -10.75
N VAL A 15 -4.81 4.28 -10.10
CA VAL A 15 -3.96 3.14 -9.77
C VAL A 15 -4.61 1.88 -10.36
N HIS A 16 -4.03 1.39 -11.45
CA HIS A 16 -4.52 0.23 -12.19
C HIS A 16 -3.90 -1.05 -11.62
N VAL A 17 -4.76 -1.96 -11.17
CA VAL A 17 -4.33 -3.20 -10.52
C VAL A 17 -5.20 -4.37 -10.96
N ARG A 18 -4.62 -5.58 -11.00
CA ARG A 18 -5.38 -6.83 -11.06
C ARG A 18 -5.62 -7.34 -9.65
N ARG A 19 -6.81 -7.84 -9.36
CA ARG A 19 -7.24 -8.26 -8.02
C ARG A 19 -6.32 -9.32 -7.41
N GLU A 20 -5.81 -10.22 -8.23
CA GLU A 20 -4.91 -11.31 -7.81
C GLU A 20 -3.45 -10.86 -7.66
N HIS A 21 -3.10 -9.64 -8.09
CA HIS A 21 -1.73 -9.11 -8.11
C HIS A 21 -1.66 -7.69 -7.53
N VAL A 22 -2.54 -7.36 -6.57
CA VAL A 22 -2.70 -6.00 -6.05
C VAL A 22 -1.38 -5.46 -5.50
N PHE A 23 -0.59 -6.27 -4.81
CA PHE A 23 0.66 -5.80 -4.21
C PHE A 23 1.70 -5.44 -5.28
N GLU A 24 1.97 -6.33 -6.24
CA GLU A 24 2.96 -6.10 -7.28
C GLU A 24 2.54 -5.03 -8.27
N ASP A 25 1.26 -4.99 -8.68
CA ASP A 25 0.75 -3.97 -9.58
C ASP A 25 0.76 -2.60 -8.89
N SER A 26 0.37 -2.51 -7.60
CA SER A 26 0.48 -1.26 -6.84
C SER A 26 1.93 -0.81 -6.68
N PHE A 27 2.85 -1.74 -6.42
CA PHE A 27 4.27 -1.44 -6.37
C PHE A 27 4.73 -0.86 -7.72
N ARG A 28 4.41 -1.52 -8.83
CA ARG A 28 4.77 -1.07 -10.19
C ARG A 28 4.28 0.36 -10.46
N GLU A 29 3.02 0.66 -10.14
CA GLU A 29 2.40 1.97 -10.37
C GLU A 29 2.96 3.09 -9.48
N LEU A 30 3.26 2.79 -8.21
CA LEU A 30 3.44 3.80 -7.17
C LEU A 30 4.86 3.96 -6.64
N HIS A 31 5.73 2.93 -6.71
CA HIS A 31 7.02 2.95 -5.99
C HIS A 31 7.98 4.05 -6.45
N ARG A 32 7.90 4.47 -7.72
CA ARG A 32 8.74 5.53 -8.30
C ARG A 32 8.16 6.94 -8.16
N ARG A 33 6.90 7.05 -7.75
CA ARG A 33 6.20 8.34 -7.60
C ARG A 33 6.86 9.20 -6.51
N THR A 34 6.79 10.52 -6.68
CA THR A 34 7.31 11.49 -5.71
C THR A 34 6.44 11.58 -4.46
N PRO A 35 6.97 12.06 -3.32
CA PRO A 35 6.15 12.30 -2.14
C PRO A 35 4.92 13.19 -2.39
N GLU A 36 5.01 14.15 -3.30
CA GLU A 36 3.92 15.04 -3.70
C GLU A 36 2.84 14.27 -4.45
N GLU A 37 3.20 13.41 -5.41
CA GLU A 37 2.25 12.52 -6.10
C GLU A 37 1.58 11.54 -5.13
N TRP A 38 2.28 11.09 -4.08
CA TRP A 38 1.68 10.24 -3.04
C TRP A 38 0.63 10.96 -2.18
N LYS A 39 0.60 12.31 -2.16
CA LYS A 39 -0.45 13.07 -1.47
C LYS A 39 -1.74 13.21 -2.28
N ASN A 40 -1.70 12.88 -3.58
CA ASN A 40 -2.88 12.86 -4.43
C ASN A 40 -3.92 11.85 -3.94
N ARG A 41 -5.16 12.01 -4.42
CA ARG A 41 -6.27 11.11 -4.12
C ARG A 41 -6.15 9.89 -5.00
N PHE A 42 -6.02 8.70 -4.41
CA PHE A 42 -5.92 7.48 -5.19
C PHE A 42 -7.32 7.08 -5.69
N TYR A 43 -7.42 6.84 -6.99
CA TYR A 43 -8.59 6.29 -7.67
C TYR A 43 -8.24 4.88 -8.15
N ILE A 44 -8.78 3.86 -7.49
CA ILE A 44 -8.42 2.47 -7.76
C ILE A 44 -9.24 1.95 -8.93
N VAL A 45 -8.56 1.32 -9.89
CA VAL A 45 -9.17 0.66 -11.04
C VAL A 45 -8.75 -0.81 -11.01
N PHE A 46 -9.69 -1.69 -10.66
CA PHE A 46 -9.49 -3.13 -10.83
C PHE A 46 -9.72 -3.51 -12.30
N GLU A 47 -8.68 -4.02 -12.94
CA GLU A 47 -8.71 -4.35 -14.37
C GLU A 47 -9.77 -5.41 -14.68
N GLY A 48 -10.66 -5.11 -15.64
CA GLY A 48 -11.73 -6.02 -16.05
C GLY A 48 -12.95 -6.05 -15.13
N GLU A 49 -13.00 -5.19 -14.10
CA GLU A 49 -14.12 -5.11 -13.16
C GLU A 49 -14.92 -3.80 -13.34
N GLU A 50 -16.25 -3.89 -13.21
CA GLU A 50 -17.10 -2.70 -13.16
C GLU A 50 -16.95 -2.01 -11.79
N GLY A 51 -16.34 -0.83 -11.79
CA GLY A 51 -16.20 -0.04 -10.57
C GLY A 51 -17.52 0.59 -10.14
N GLN A 52 -18.04 0.19 -8.97
CA GLN A 52 -19.33 0.69 -8.47
C GLN A 52 -19.22 2.03 -7.72
N ASP A 53 -18.25 2.17 -6.81
CA ASP A 53 -18.01 3.40 -6.05
C ASP A 53 -16.52 3.57 -5.72
N ALA A 54 -15.95 4.73 -6.04
CA ALA A 54 -14.52 5.00 -5.87
C ALA A 54 -14.06 4.88 -4.41
N GLY A 55 -14.90 5.27 -3.45
CA GLY A 55 -14.60 5.17 -2.02
C GLY A 55 -14.57 3.72 -1.52
N GLY A 56 -15.50 2.90 -2.02
CA GLY A 56 -15.55 1.46 -1.80
C GLY A 56 -14.32 0.73 -2.33
N LEU A 57 -13.94 1.01 -3.59
CA LEU A 57 -12.76 0.41 -4.22
C LEU A 57 -11.45 0.79 -3.51
N LEU A 58 -11.33 2.05 -3.08
CA LEU A 58 -10.17 2.49 -2.30
C LEU A 58 -10.08 1.77 -0.95
N ARG A 59 -11.21 1.58 -0.26
CA ARG A 59 -11.26 0.83 1.01
C ARG A 59 -10.84 -0.63 0.78
N GLU A 60 -11.38 -1.26 -0.26
CA GLU A 60 -11.05 -2.64 -0.61
C GLU A 60 -9.56 -2.80 -0.95
N TRP A 61 -8.98 -1.88 -1.72
CA TRP A 61 -7.54 -1.86 -2.01
C TRP A 61 -6.69 -1.81 -0.73
N TYR A 62 -7.04 -0.93 0.22
CA TYR A 62 -6.35 -0.87 1.51
C TYR A 62 -6.47 -2.19 2.29
N THR A 63 -7.61 -2.85 2.26
CA THR A 63 -7.79 -4.16 2.91
C THR A 63 -6.91 -5.23 2.26
N ILE A 64 -6.90 -5.33 0.93
CA ILE A 64 -6.11 -6.35 0.21
C ILE A 64 -4.61 -6.10 0.39
N ILE A 65 -4.15 -4.87 0.15
CA ILE A 65 -2.72 -4.57 0.25
C ILE A 65 -2.19 -4.77 1.67
N SER A 66 -3.00 -4.50 2.71
CA SER A 66 -2.59 -4.73 4.10
C SER A 66 -2.34 -6.20 4.37
N ARG A 67 -3.19 -7.10 3.86
CA ARG A 67 -2.99 -8.54 3.96
C ARG A 67 -1.75 -9.00 3.18
N GLU A 68 -1.59 -8.50 1.96
CA GLU A 68 -0.47 -8.87 1.09
C GLU A 68 0.88 -8.40 1.63
N ILE A 69 0.95 -7.27 2.33
CA ILE A 69 2.17 -6.81 3.02
C ILE A 69 2.73 -7.89 3.96
N PHE A 70 1.85 -8.63 4.64
CA PHE A 70 2.21 -9.69 5.58
C PHE A 70 2.19 -11.10 4.97
N ASN A 71 1.97 -11.22 3.66
CA ASN A 71 1.97 -12.50 2.97
C ASN A 71 3.39 -13.14 3.04
N PRO A 72 3.54 -14.34 3.62
CA PRO A 72 4.84 -15.00 3.77
C PRO A 72 5.59 -15.22 2.44
N MET A 73 4.87 -15.24 1.31
CA MET A 73 5.46 -15.44 -0.03
C MET A 73 6.40 -14.30 -0.44
N TYR A 74 6.20 -13.06 0.05
CA TYR A 74 7.14 -11.97 -0.22
C TYR A 74 8.34 -11.95 0.72
N ALA A 75 8.30 -12.75 1.80
CA ALA A 75 9.32 -12.84 2.84
C ALA A 75 9.70 -11.48 3.49
N LEU A 76 8.79 -10.50 3.51
CA LEU A 76 9.07 -9.16 4.05
C LEU A 76 8.97 -9.12 5.57
N PHE A 77 7.90 -9.68 6.12
CA PHE A 77 7.61 -9.69 7.55
C PHE A 77 7.41 -11.12 8.04
N THR A 78 7.56 -11.31 9.34
CA THR A 78 7.32 -12.58 10.05
C THR A 78 6.64 -12.29 11.38
N THR A 79 5.83 -13.23 11.87
CA THR A 79 5.21 -13.10 13.19
C THR A 79 6.27 -13.09 14.30
N SER A 80 6.04 -12.30 15.34
CA SER A 80 6.90 -12.25 16.51
C SER A 80 6.97 -13.61 17.24
N PRO A 81 8.12 -14.02 17.78
CA PRO A 81 8.20 -15.25 18.57
C PRO A 81 7.40 -15.16 19.89
N GLY A 82 7.29 -13.96 20.45
CA GLY A 82 6.66 -13.69 21.75
C GLY A 82 5.14 -13.55 21.72
N ASP A 83 4.58 -13.18 20.57
CA ASP A 83 3.14 -13.18 20.32
C ASP A 83 2.87 -13.47 18.83
N ARG A 84 1.86 -14.28 18.54
CA ARG A 84 1.54 -14.68 17.16
C ARG A 84 0.65 -13.66 16.43
N VAL A 85 0.58 -12.44 16.95
CA VAL A 85 -0.36 -11.40 16.49
C VAL A 85 0.34 -10.13 16.02
N THR A 86 1.63 -9.94 16.37
CA THR A 86 2.46 -8.86 15.86
C THR A 86 3.45 -9.36 14.82
N TYR A 87 3.90 -8.45 13.95
CA TYR A 87 4.84 -8.71 12.86
C TYR A 87 6.12 -7.90 13.04
N MET A 88 7.25 -8.51 12.67
CA MET A 88 8.57 -7.88 12.60
C MET A 88 9.17 -8.08 11.20
N ILE A 89 10.17 -7.27 10.85
CA ILE A 89 10.94 -7.47 9.62
C ILE A 89 11.56 -8.87 9.64
N ASN A 90 11.40 -9.61 8.53
CA ASN A 90 12.03 -10.90 8.36
C ASN A 90 13.53 -10.71 8.08
N SER A 91 14.39 -11.25 8.95
CA SER A 91 15.85 -11.22 8.78
C SER A 91 16.32 -11.95 7.51
N SER A 92 15.50 -12.88 7.02
CA SER A 92 15.74 -13.61 5.78
C SER A 92 15.12 -12.95 4.54
N SER A 93 14.61 -11.73 4.65
CA SER A 93 13.97 -11.01 3.52
C SER A 93 14.87 -10.82 2.30
N HIS A 94 16.20 -10.91 2.47
CA HIS A 94 17.18 -10.85 1.38
C HIS A 94 17.04 -11.99 0.36
N CYS A 95 16.29 -13.06 0.66
CA CYS A 95 15.93 -14.08 -0.34
C CYS A 95 15.06 -13.51 -1.46
N ASN A 96 14.37 -12.39 -1.22
CA ASN A 96 13.67 -11.59 -2.21
C ASN A 96 14.58 -10.44 -2.66
N SER A 97 15.00 -10.46 -3.93
CA SER A 97 15.91 -9.45 -4.50
C SER A 97 15.35 -8.02 -4.46
N ASN A 98 14.03 -7.85 -4.36
CA ASN A 98 13.37 -6.55 -4.33
C ASN A 98 13.09 -6.03 -2.91
N HIS A 99 13.48 -6.77 -1.85
CA HIS A 99 13.01 -6.51 -0.48
C HIS A 99 13.22 -5.07 0.01
N LEU A 100 14.36 -4.43 -0.28
CA LEU A 100 14.62 -3.04 0.13
C LEU A 100 13.65 -2.05 -0.51
N SER A 101 13.36 -2.25 -1.81
CA SER A 101 12.38 -1.42 -2.53
C SER A 101 10.97 -1.67 -2.02
N TYR A 102 10.64 -2.92 -1.70
CA TYR A 102 9.35 -3.27 -1.09
C TYR A 102 9.20 -2.65 0.30
N PHE A 103 10.20 -2.71 1.18
CA PHE A 103 10.10 -2.04 2.48
C PHE A 103 9.84 -0.53 2.36
N LYS A 104 10.53 0.15 1.43
CA LYS A 104 10.27 1.58 1.16
C LYS A 104 8.84 1.81 0.66
N PHE A 105 8.35 0.95 -0.22
CA PHE A 105 6.98 1.02 -0.74
C PHE A 105 5.94 0.78 0.37
N VAL A 106 6.10 -0.28 1.17
CA VAL A 106 5.23 -0.58 2.32
C VAL A 106 5.20 0.58 3.30
N GLY A 107 6.36 1.16 3.62
CA GLY A 107 6.43 2.35 4.47
C GLY A 107 5.63 3.54 3.90
N ARG A 108 5.63 3.72 2.58
CA ARG A 108 4.81 4.73 1.91
C ARG A 108 3.31 4.41 1.95
N VAL A 109 2.91 3.15 1.77
CA VAL A 109 1.51 2.71 1.88
C VAL A 109 0.97 2.98 3.29
N ILE A 110 1.74 2.64 4.33
CA ILE A 110 1.35 2.89 5.73
C ILE A 110 1.25 4.39 6.00
N ALA A 111 2.25 5.18 5.60
CA ALA A 111 2.21 6.64 5.75
C ALA A 111 1.03 7.27 5.00
N LYS A 112 0.69 6.74 3.81
CA LYS A 112 -0.44 7.18 2.99
C LYS A 112 -1.78 6.86 3.66
N ALA A 113 -1.95 5.67 4.25
CA ALA A 113 -3.14 5.33 5.01
C ALA A 113 -3.35 6.32 6.19
N VAL A 114 -2.28 6.63 6.94
CA VAL A 114 -2.33 7.63 8.01
C VAL A 114 -2.70 9.01 7.47
N TYR A 115 -2.10 9.45 6.36
CA TYR A 115 -2.39 10.74 5.73
C TYR A 115 -3.85 10.85 5.23
N ASP A 116 -4.42 9.75 4.74
CA ASP A 116 -5.81 9.68 4.29
C ASP A 116 -6.84 9.42 5.40
N ASN A 117 -6.37 9.30 6.66
CA ASN A 117 -7.18 8.90 7.81
C ASN A 117 -7.92 7.56 7.58
N LYS A 118 -7.18 6.56 7.08
CA LYS A 118 -7.64 5.19 6.82
C LYS A 118 -6.96 4.23 7.78
N LEU A 119 -7.74 3.29 8.32
CA LEU A 119 -7.22 2.19 9.12
C LEU A 119 -6.73 1.08 8.19
N LEU A 120 -5.57 0.52 8.51
CA LEU A 120 -5.08 -0.71 7.90
C LEU A 120 -5.40 -1.85 8.87
N GLU A 121 -6.03 -2.90 8.36
CA GLU A 121 -6.28 -4.13 9.11
C GLU A 121 -5.28 -5.19 8.62
N SER A 122 -4.53 -5.76 9.57
CA SER A 122 -3.61 -6.88 9.35
C SER A 122 -4.33 -8.21 9.36
#